data_AF-A0AAQ1CBJ4-F1
#
_entry.id   AF-A0AAQ1CBJ4-F1
#
_cell.length_a   1.000
_cell.length_b   1.000
_cell.length_c   1.000
_cell.angle_alpha   90.00
_cell.angle_beta   90.00
_cell.angle_gamma   90.00
#
_symmetry.space_group_name_H-M   'P 1'
#
loop_
_entity.id
_entity.type
_entity.pdbx_description
1 polymer ?
#
loop_
_entity_poly.entity_id
_entity_poly.type
_entity_poly.pdbx_seq_one_letter_code
_entity_poly.pdbx_strand_id
1 'polypeptide(L)'
;MRYYAYLILFLFSTSLFASALLDVKPSNKTQFLSLIKTKQGDYQAKESSNALCKGAPFKLVQQPTQGFNLGTLIDFSDLHNGTRTRKIPNFCIVSSKLKYFVNGIVRTKRYFRCDDESDAITIVEDLRFKDSNTITYTLNQPEISCVYEKL
;
A
#
# COMPACT_ATOMS: atom_id res chain seq x y z
N MET A 1 -10.11 -16.33 -48.71
CA MET A 1 -9.41 -16.84 -47.52
C MET A 1 -8.21 -15.94 -47.16
N ARG A 2 -8.42 -14.69 -46.72
CA ARG A 2 -7.29 -13.79 -46.38
C ARG A 2 -7.59 -12.70 -45.33
N TYR A 3 -8.83 -12.61 -44.83
CA TYR A 3 -9.23 -11.61 -43.84
C TYR A 3 -9.45 -12.18 -42.43
N TYR A 4 -9.64 -13.49 -42.29
CA TYR A 4 -9.82 -14.14 -40.98
C TYR A 4 -8.51 -14.32 -40.18
N ALA A 5 -7.36 -14.27 -40.84
CA ALA A 5 -6.07 -14.45 -40.18
C ALA A 5 -5.61 -13.21 -39.38
N TYR A 6 -6.03 -12.01 -39.78
CA TYR A 6 -5.65 -10.76 -39.10
C TYR A 6 -6.51 -10.45 -37.87
N LEU A 7 -7.74 -10.95 -37.83
CA LEU A 7 -8.67 -10.70 -36.72
C LEU A 7 -8.34 -11.55 -35.48
N ILE A 8 -7.67 -12.69 -35.66
CA ILE A 8 -7.23 -13.56 -34.56
C ILE A 8 -5.93 -13.02 -33.91
N LEU A 9 -5.08 -12.33 -34.68
CA LEU A 9 -3.83 -11.74 -34.18
C LEU A 9 -4.04 -10.45 -33.36
N PHE A 10 -5.17 -9.77 -33.52
CA PHE A 10 -5.51 -8.58 -32.74
C PHE A 10 -6.14 -8.90 -31.37
N LEU A 11 -6.64 -10.13 -31.18
CA LEU A 11 -7.26 -10.56 -29.92
C LEU A 11 -6.25 -11.10 -28.88
N PHE A 12 -4.98 -11.30 -29.27
CA PHE A 12 -3.92 -11.78 -28.38
C PHE A 12 -2.98 -10.69 -27.85
N SER A 13 -3.16 -9.42 -28.25
CA SER A 13 -2.23 -8.33 -27.88
C SER A 13 -2.65 -7.52 -26.66
N THR A 14 -3.84 -7.73 -26.08
CA THR A 14 -4.37 -6.88 -24.99
C THR A 14 -4.47 -7.54 -23.62
N SER A 15 -3.95 -8.75 -23.42
CA SER A 15 -4.05 -9.45 -22.12
C SER A 15 -2.73 -9.53 -21.32
N LEU A 16 -1.81 -8.57 -21.48
CA LEU A 16 -0.55 -8.52 -20.72
C LEU A 16 -0.59 -7.64 -19.46
N PHE A 17 -1.73 -7.03 -19.13
CA PHE A 17 -1.94 -6.37 -17.83
C PHE A 17 -2.87 -7.19 -16.93
N ALA A 18 -2.77 -8.52 -16.98
CA ALA A 18 -3.22 -9.34 -15.87
C ALA A 18 -2.14 -9.23 -14.78
N SER A 19 -2.34 -8.24 -13.92
CA SER A 19 -1.68 -7.98 -12.64
C SER A 19 -0.77 -9.12 -12.18
N ALA A 20 0.54 -8.87 -12.19
CA ALA A 20 1.50 -9.62 -11.41
C ALA A 20 1.24 -9.40 -9.90
N LEU A 21 0.07 -9.82 -9.42
CA LEU A 21 -0.05 -10.45 -8.12
C LEU A 21 0.57 -11.85 -8.26
N LEU A 22 1.88 -11.88 -8.56
CA LEU A 22 2.75 -12.99 -8.17
C LEU A 22 2.31 -13.38 -6.77
N ASP A 23 1.99 -14.66 -6.56
CA ASP A 23 1.47 -15.25 -5.34
C ASP A 23 2.37 -14.90 -4.14
N VAL A 24 2.20 -13.69 -3.61
CA VAL A 24 3.05 -13.19 -2.56
C VAL A 24 2.61 -13.91 -1.31
N LYS A 25 3.51 -14.76 -0.81
CA LYS A 25 3.24 -15.60 0.36
C LYS A 25 2.73 -14.73 1.53
N PRO A 26 1.60 -15.12 2.16
CA PRO A 26 1.13 -14.44 3.35
C PRO A 26 2.17 -14.55 4.48
N SER A 27 2.18 -13.55 5.35
CA SER A 27 3.02 -13.52 6.55
C SER A 27 2.17 -13.16 7.78
N ASN A 28 2.81 -13.04 8.93
CA ASN A 28 2.19 -12.58 10.16
C ASN A 28 2.88 -11.30 10.65
N LYS A 29 2.25 -10.64 11.63
CA LYS A 29 2.75 -9.37 12.19
C LYS A 29 4.19 -9.47 12.71
N THR A 30 4.53 -10.55 13.41
CA THR A 30 5.87 -10.74 14.00
C THR A 30 6.95 -10.85 12.93
N GLN A 31 6.72 -11.68 11.91
CA GLN A 31 7.64 -11.84 10.78
C GLN A 31 7.78 -10.55 9.99
N PHE A 32 6.66 -9.87 9.73
CA PHE A 32 6.66 -8.58 9.06
C PHE A 32 7.45 -7.52 9.84
N LEU A 33 7.28 -7.42 11.16
CA LEU A 33 8.07 -6.48 11.99
C LEU A 33 9.56 -6.79 11.97
N SER A 34 9.94 -8.06 11.88
CA SER A 34 11.35 -8.46 11.68
C SER A 34 11.88 -7.96 10.33
N LEU A 35 11.08 -8.09 9.26
CA LEU A 35 11.42 -7.53 7.95
C LEU A 35 11.59 -6.01 8.00
N ILE A 36 10.69 -5.28 8.66
CA ILE A 36 10.77 -3.81 8.76
C ILE A 36 12.08 -3.37 9.42
N LYS A 37 12.55 -4.08 10.46
CA LYS A 37 13.82 -3.78 11.12
C LYS A 37 15.00 -3.78 10.15
N THR A 38 15.02 -4.70 9.19
CA THR A 38 16.12 -4.83 8.20
C THR A 38 16.03 -3.80 7.07
N LYS A 39 14.86 -3.16 6.90
CA LYS A 39 14.60 -2.17 5.85
C LYS A 39 14.75 -0.72 6.31
N GLN A 40 15.10 -0.48 7.58
CA GLN A 40 15.36 0.88 8.06
C GLN A 40 16.52 1.55 7.33
N GLY A 41 16.41 2.86 7.14
CA GLY A 41 17.40 3.71 6.48
C GLY A 41 16.75 4.89 5.79
N ASP A 42 17.55 5.69 5.10
CA ASP A 42 17.07 6.85 4.35
C ASP A 42 16.70 6.45 2.93
N TYR A 43 15.57 6.97 2.45
CA TYR A 43 15.03 6.66 1.14
C TYR A 43 14.77 7.94 0.36
N GLN A 44 15.07 7.91 -0.94
CA GLN A 44 14.73 8.96 -1.89
C GLN A 44 13.63 8.49 -2.84
N ALA A 45 12.77 9.41 -3.26
CA ALA A 45 11.78 9.11 -4.29
C ALA A 45 12.47 9.06 -5.66
N LYS A 46 12.28 7.95 -6.38
CA LYS A 46 12.83 7.73 -7.72
C LYS A 46 11.78 8.00 -8.80
N GLU A 47 10.56 7.53 -8.56
CA GLU A 47 9.42 7.71 -9.44
C GLU A 47 8.20 8.08 -8.59
N SER A 48 7.41 9.04 -9.06
CA SER A 48 6.24 9.52 -8.32
C SER A 48 5.13 9.99 -9.24
N SER A 49 3.89 9.59 -8.96
CA SER A 49 2.70 10.20 -9.57
C SER A 49 2.22 11.46 -8.84
N ASN A 50 2.80 11.78 -7.68
CA ASN A 50 2.32 12.87 -6.82
C ASN A 50 3.45 13.52 -6.02
N ALA A 51 3.36 14.85 -5.79
CA ALA A 51 4.31 15.64 -5.00
C ALA A 51 4.41 15.23 -3.52
N LEU A 52 3.48 14.39 -3.04
CA LEU A 52 3.53 13.78 -1.70
C LEU A 52 4.57 12.65 -1.59
N CYS A 53 5.04 12.09 -2.71
CA CYS A 53 6.12 11.09 -2.72
C CYS A 53 7.47 11.77 -2.46
N LYS A 54 7.75 12.12 -1.21
CA LYS A 54 9.01 12.78 -0.81
C LYS A 54 9.96 11.79 -0.17
N GLY A 55 11.26 11.95 -0.47
CA GLY A 55 12.31 11.23 0.24
C GLY A 55 12.27 11.51 1.74
N ALA A 56 12.46 10.46 2.54
CA ALA A 56 12.44 10.53 3.98
C ALA A 56 13.05 9.27 4.60
N PRO A 57 13.42 9.31 5.89
CA PRO A 57 13.81 8.12 6.61
C PRO A 57 12.66 7.11 6.76
N PHE A 58 12.95 5.84 6.50
CA PHE A 58 12.10 4.70 6.84
C PHE A 58 12.45 4.24 8.26
N LYS A 59 11.54 4.48 9.21
CA LYS A 59 11.81 4.31 10.65
C LYS A 59 10.72 3.51 11.36
N LEU A 60 11.14 2.77 12.39
CA LEU A 60 10.21 2.17 13.34
C LEU A 60 9.66 3.22 14.32
N VAL A 61 8.36 3.12 14.60
CA VAL A 61 7.69 3.93 15.63
C VAL A 61 7.67 3.14 16.94
N GLN A 62 8.12 3.75 18.04
CA GLN A 62 8.13 3.15 19.37
C GLN A 62 6.95 3.67 20.21
N GLN A 63 6.07 2.74 20.60
CA GLN A 63 4.89 2.87 21.49
C GLN A 63 3.66 3.65 20.99
N PRO A 64 2.43 3.20 21.38
CA PRO A 64 2.09 1.95 22.07
C PRO A 64 2.09 0.71 21.14
N THR A 65 2.25 0.91 19.83
CA THR A 65 2.35 -0.14 18.81
C THR A 65 3.68 -0.04 18.08
N GLN A 66 4.35 -1.19 17.85
CA GLN A 66 5.50 -1.25 16.94
C GLN A 66 4.96 -1.09 15.52
N GLY A 67 5.04 0.14 15.00
CA GLY A 67 4.67 0.50 13.64
C GLY A 67 5.88 1.02 12.88
N PHE A 68 5.64 1.66 11.74
CA PHE A 68 6.70 2.30 10.97
C PHE A 68 6.16 3.46 10.13
N ASN A 69 7.04 4.31 9.64
CA ASN A 69 6.70 5.37 8.71
C ASN A 69 7.81 5.61 7.67
N LEU A 70 7.42 6.27 6.58
CA LEU A 70 8.30 6.88 5.58
C LEU A 70 7.71 8.25 5.24
N GLY A 71 8.31 9.29 5.80
CA GLY A 71 7.80 10.65 5.68
C GLY A 71 6.39 10.79 6.27
N THR A 72 5.57 11.64 5.64
CA THR A 72 4.19 11.92 6.09
C THR A 72 3.12 11.15 5.32
N LEU A 73 3.44 10.66 4.12
CA LEU A 73 2.50 9.93 3.27
C LEU A 73 2.28 8.50 3.77
N ILE A 74 3.36 7.82 4.16
CA ILE A 74 3.34 6.43 4.57
C ILE A 74 3.44 6.40 6.10
N ASP A 75 2.31 6.28 6.78
CA ASP A 75 2.25 6.18 8.24
C ASP A 75 1.49 4.91 8.68
N PHE A 76 2.25 3.92 9.14
CA PHE A 76 1.77 2.66 9.72
C PHE A 76 2.14 2.57 11.20
N SER A 77 2.11 3.70 11.92
CA SER A 77 2.35 3.78 13.37
C SER A 77 1.40 2.89 14.19
N ASP A 78 0.12 2.82 13.82
CA ASP A 78 -0.86 1.90 14.42
C ASP A 78 -1.12 0.69 13.51
N LEU A 79 -0.54 -0.46 13.87
CA LEU A 79 -0.78 -1.76 13.22
C LEU A 79 -1.95 -2.52 13.85
N HIS A 80 -3.01 -1.82 14.22
CA HIS A 80 -4.25 -2.42 14.70
C HIS A 80 -5.07 -3.01 13.55
N ASN A 81 -5.48 -4.27 13.73
CA ASN A 81 -6.42 -4.95 12.85
C ASN A 81 -7.75 -5.07 13.60
N GLY A 82 -8.80 -4.45 13.10
CA GLY A 82 -10.09 -4.44 13.77
C GLY A 82 -10.93 -3.20 13.47
N THR A 83 -12.11 -3.20 14.08
CA THR A 83 -13.06 -2.10 14.02
C THR A 83 -12.78 -1.17 15.19
N ARG A 84 -12.40 0.08 14.90
CA ARG A 84 -12.25 1.15 15.89
C ARG A 84 -12.89 2.39 15.33
N THR A 85 -14.01 2.80 15.91
CA THR A 85 -14.67 4.05 15.57
C THR A 85 -13.83 5.22 16.10
N ARG A 86 -13.02 5.82 15.23
CA ARG A 86 -12.33 7.09 15.53
C ARG A 86 -13.00 8.21 14.74
N LYS A 87 -13.50 9.22 15.47
CA LYS A 87 -14.02 10.44 14.87
C LYS A 87 -12.86 11.28 14.35
N ILE A 88 -12.84 11.48 13.05
CA ILE A 88 -12.06 12.52 12.37
C ILE A 88 -13.06 13.57 11.89
N PRO A 89 -12.65 14.83 11.61
CA PRO A 89 -13.58 15.85 11.15
C PRO A 89 -14.42 15.34 9.97
N ASN A 90 -15.74 15.37 10.11
CA ASN A 90 -16.76 14.91 9.14
C ASN A 90 -16.84 13.41 8.82
N PHE A 91 -15.93 12.56 9.34
CA PHE A 91 -15.92 11.13 9.04
C PHE A 91 -15.70 10.26 10.30
N CYS A 92 -16.28 9.07 10.27
CA CYS A 92 -16.05 8.03 11.25
C CYS A 92 -15.19 6.96 10.57
N ILE A 93 -13.93 6.81 11.00
CA ILE A 93 -13.11 5.65 10.62
C ILE A 93 -13.71 4.48 11.38
N VAL A 94 -14.18 3.43 10.72
CA VAL A 94 -14.80 2.32 11.44
C VAL A 94 -14.02 1.03 11.36
N SER A 95 -13.30 0.74 10.27
CA SER A 95 -12.46 -0.46 10.24
C SER A 95 -11.14 -0.27 9.53
N SER A 96 -10.11 -0.85 10.12
CA SER A 96 -8.78 -1.02 9.55
C SER A 96 -8.49 -2.51 9.44
N LYS A 97 -8.29 -2.99 8.22
CA LYS A 97 -7.87 -4.36 7.94
C LYS A 97 -6.43 -4.37 7.46
N LEU A 98 -5.60 -5.19 8.11
CA LEU A 98 -4.20 -5.38 7.74
C LEU A 98 -3.98 -6.78 7.18
N LYS A 99 -3.30 -6.86 6.03
CA LYS A 99 -2.79 -8.12 5.47
C LYS A 99 -1.28 -8.02 5.37
N TYR A 100 -0.58 -8.95 6.01
CA TYR A 100 0.87 -9.02 6.00
C TYR A 100 1.34 -10.01 4.95
N PHE A 101 2.44 -9.67 4.31
CA PHE A 101 3.09 -10.47 3.29
C PHE A 101 4.58 -10.56 3.59
N VAL A 102 5.24 -11.57 3.05
CA VAL A 102 6.69 -11.76 3.23
C VAL A 102 7.54 -10.59 2.71
N ASN A 103 6.96 -9.75 1.85
CA ASN A 103 7.62 -8.61 1.25
C ASN A 103 6.84 -7.30 1.45
N GLY A 104 5.86 -7.23 2.35
CA GLY A 104 5.04 -6.02 2.41
C GLY A 104 3.79 -6.11 3.27
N ILE A 105 2.98 -5.06 3.18
CA ILE A 105 1.75 -4.92 3.94
C ILE A 105 0.70 -4.20 3.10
N VAL A 106 -0.54 -4.65 3.22
CA VAL A 106 -1.71 -3.96 2.69
C VAL A 106 -2.59 -3.53 3.85
N ARG A 107 -2.99 -2.27 3.86
CA ARG A 107 -3.98 -1.71 4.77
C ARG A 107 -5.20 -1.25 4.01
N THR A 108 -6.35 -1.73 4.42
CA THR A 108 -7.64 -1.26 3.93
C THR A 108 -8.35 -0.53 5.05
N LYS A 109 -8.67 0.74 4.83
CA LYS A 109 -9.46 1.56 5.74
C LYS A 109 -10.81 1.83 5.12
N ARG A 110 -11.88 1.57 5.86
CA ARG A 110 -13.23 1.96 5.49
C ARG A 110 -13.67 3.16 6.32
N TYR A 111 -14.03 4.21 5.62
CA TYR A 111 -14.56 5.45 6.16
C TYR A 111 -16.03 5.52 5.83
N PHE A 112 -16.81 6.17 6.69
CA PHE A 112 -18.14 6.67 6.32
C PHE A 112 -18.36 8.01 6.99
N ARG A 113 -19.35 8.77 6.53
CA ARG A 113 -19.75 10.01 7.21
C ARG A 113 -20.43 9.65 8.52
N CYS A 114 -20.01 10.23 9.65
CA CYS A 114 -20.57 9.83 10.96
C CYS A 114 -22.11 9.90 11.05
N ASP A 115 -22.72 10.76 10.23
CA ASP A 115 -24.16 10.98 10.19
C ASP A 115 -24.87 10.21 9.04
N ASP A 116 -24.09 9.52 8.19
CA ASP A 116 -24.58 8.75 7.04
C ASP A 116 -23.63 7.59 6.68
N GLU A 117 -23.99 6.37 7.11
CA GLU A 117 -23.20 5.16 6.86
C GLU A 117 -23.22 4.68 5.39
N SER A 118 -24.14 5.21 4.57
CA SER A 118 -24.28 4.81 3.17
C SER A 118 -23.17 5.36 2.27
N ASP A 119 -22.56 6.47 2.67
CA ASP A 119 -21.43 7.11 1.99
C ASP A 119 -20.08 6.53 2.46
N ALA A 120 -19.88 5.24 2.17
CA ALA A 120 -18.71 4.52 2.60
C ALA A 120 -17.56 4.58 1.57
N ILE A 121 -16.44 5.18 1.95
CA ILE A 121 -15.22 5.27 1.14
C ILE A 121 -14.22 4.21 1.61
N THR A 122 -13.59 3.51 0.67
CA THR A 122 -12.58 2.49 0.98
C THR A 122 -11.23 2.88 0.41
N ILE A 123 -10.30 3.19 1.32
CA ILE A 123 -8.93 3.51 1.00
C ILE A 123 -8.07 2.25 1.17
N VAL A 124 -7.26 1.95 0.17
CA VAL A 124 -6.32 0.83 0.14
C VAL A 124 -4.92 1.38 -0.04
N GLU A 125 -4.06 1.03 0.90
CA GLU A 125 -2.63 1.34 0.92
C GLU A 125 -1.88 0.03 0.75
N ASP A 126 -1.04 -0.07 -0.29
CA ASP A 126 -0.17 -1.23 -0.51
C ASP A 126 1.30 -0.78 -0.51
N LEU A 127 2.08 -1.33 0.43
CA LEU A 127 3.52 -1.13 0.52
C LEU A 127 4.25 -2.45 0.29
N ARG A 128 5.18 -2.47 -0.67
CA ARG A 128 6.03 -3.63 -0.98
C ARG A 128 7.51 -3.28 -0.99
N PHE A 129 8.30 -4.21 -0.50
CA PHE A 129 9.74 -4.30 -0.71
C PHE A 129 9.97 -5.17 -1.94
N LYS A 130 10.53 -4.59 -3.02
CA LYS A 130 10.88 -5.36 -4.23
C LYS A 130 12.21 -6.10 -4.05
N ASP A 131 13.16 -5.48 -3.37
CA ASP A 131 14.50 -6.01 -3.09
C ASP A 131 15.02 -5.44 -1.73
N SER A 132 16.34 -5.43 -1.51
CA SER A 132 16.94 -4.87 -0.29
C SER A 132 16.73 -3.36 -0.12
N ASN A 133 16.62 -2.63 -1.23
CA ASN A 133 16.76 -1.18 -1.30
C ASN A 133 15.54 -0.48 -1.89
N THR A 134 14.59 -1.20 -2.49
CA THR A 134 13.46 -0.60 -3.22
C THR A 134 12.15 -0.81 -2.47
N ILE A 135 11.41 0.29 -2.25
CA ILE A 135 10.04 0.30 -1.73
C ILE A 135 9.10 0.82 -2.80
N THR A 136 8.01 0.11 -3.06
CA THR A 136 6.88 0.60 -3.85
C THR A 136 5.69 0.84 -2.95
N TYR A 137 5.04 1.99 -3.09
CA TYR A 137 3.83 2.34 -2.34
C TYR A 137 2.73 2.78 -3.30
N THR A 138 1.51 2.29 -3.06
CA THR A 138 0.32 2.75 -3.77
C THR A 138 -0.81 3.11 -2.80
N LEU A 139 -1.58 4.11 -3.18
CA LEU A 139 -2.82 4.56 -2.54
C LEU A 139 -3.87 4.65 -3.65
N ASN A 140 -5.05 4.06 -3.45
CA ASN A 140 -6.10 4.08 -4.48
C ASN A 140 -6.89 5.39 -4.53
N GLN A 141 -6.99 6.13 -3.42
CA GLN A 141 -7.80 7.34 -3.29
C GLN A 141 -7.14 8.36 -2.34
N PRO A 142 -6.63 9.51 -2.85
CA PRO A 142 -6.36 9.77 -4.27
C PRO A 142 -5.37 8.75 -4.84
N GLU A 143 -5.38 8.56 -6.16
CA GLU A 143 -4.46 7.64 -6.81
C GLU A 143 -3.02 8.16 -6.70
N ILE A 144 -2.21 7.47 -5.89
CA ILE A 144 -0.79 7.76 -5.70
C ILE A 144 0.00 6.49 -5.93
N SER A 145 1.11 6.62 -6.66
CA SER A 145 2.12 5.60 -6.85
C SER A 145 3.49 6.21 -6.61
N CYS A 146 4.25 5.64 -5.69
CA CYS A 146 5.60 6.08 -5.37
C CYS A 146 6.57 4.89 -5.43
N VAL A 147 7.76 5.12 -5.99
CA VAL A 147 8.90 4.21 -5.91
C VAL A 147 10.02 4.93 -5.16
N TYR A 148 10.51 4.29 -4.11
CA TYR A 148 11.61 4.78 -3.30
C TYR A 148 12.81 3.86 -3.40
N GLU A 149 13.99 4.46 -3.39
CA GLU A 149 15.28 3.77 -3.38
C GLU A 149 16.07 4.19 -2.15
N LYS A 150 16.68 3.20 -1.50
CA LYS A 150 17.50 3.40 -0.31
C LYS A 150 18.81 4.08 -0.69
N LEU A 151 19.21 5.07 0.12
CA LEU A 151 20.51 5.75 0.01
C LEU A 151 21.66 4.88 0.53
#